data_AF-A0A7W6ANB5-F1
#
_entry.id   AF-A0A7W6ANB5-F1
#
_cell.length_a   1.000
_cell.length_b   1.000
_cell.length_c   1.000
_cell.angle_alpha   90.00
_cell.angle_beta   90.00
_cell.angle_gamma   90.00
#
_symmetry.space_group_name_H-M   'P 1'
#
loop_
_entity.id
_entity.type
_entity.pdbx_description
1 polymer ?
#
loop_
_entity_poly.entity_id
_entity_poly.type
_entity_poly.pdbx_seq_one_letter_code
_entity_poly.pdbx_strand_id
1 'polypeptide(L)'
;MIGYLHNNLETIPGSFHRYALSAACEPSAEQKDLLLARRQEIDAGLDGCDELTIREHVGILRSSMATAPLGEEAMKLAKRGFILVLGKYPTWAVVEAAMRFLDGRAGNKTYAPTAAEMAEVCRGLISQDLAERARINAILDAEVYHQPSEEDRAAIAARHAEFVAQTAARARMPTKPAPEPPKPYRDPRAMEELAARTARRQAEERAEAAATPEASQTEDAA
;
A
#
# COMPACT_ATOMS: atom_id res chain seq x y z
N MET A 1 -27.25 9.62 -5.12
CA MET A 1 -26.48 10.70 -4.46
C MET A 1 -25.13 10.20 -3.95
N ILE A 2 -25.08 9.31 -2.93
CA ILE A 2 -23.81 8.81 -2.34
C ILE A 2 -22.84 8.28 -3.41
N GLY A 3 -23.32 7.44 -4.32
CA GLY A 3 -22.48 6.89 -5.40
C GLY A 3 -21.89 7.97 -6.33
N TYR A 4 -22.62 9.06 -6.59
CA TYR A 4 -22.11 10.15 -7.42
C TYR A 4 -21.00 10.93 -6.69
N LEU A 5 -21.24 11.32 -5.43
CA LEU A 5 -20.24 12.06 -4.64
C LEU A 5 -18.98 11.21 -4.39
N HIS A 6 -19.15 9.92 -4.08
CA HIS A 6 -18.04 9.00 -3.85
C HIS A 6 -17.18 8.80 -5.09
N ASN A 7 -17.79 8.73 -6.28
CA ASN A 7 -17.06 8.56 -7.55
C ASN A 7 -16.23 9.79 -7.94
N ASN A 8 -16.51 10.97 -7.37
CA ASN A 8 -15.76 12.20 -7.59
C ASN A 8 -14.64 12.41 -6.55
N LEU A 9 -14.42 11.44 -5.64
CA LEU A 9 -13.31 11.50 -4.70
C LEU A 9 -11.99 11.18 -5.40
N GLU A 10 -11.00 12.03 -5.15
CA GLU A 10 -9.65 11.88 -5.65
C GLU A 10 -8.72 11.43 -4.51
N THR A 11 -7.77 10.55 -4.81
CA THR A 11 -6.74 10.15 -3.84
C THR A 11 -5.64 11.20 -3.78
N ILE A 12 -5.28 11.67 -2.59
CA ILE A 12 -4.18 12.62 -2.42
C ILE A 12 -2.84 11.89 -2.56
N PRO A 13 -1.94 12.29 -3.48
CA PRO A 13 -0.62 11.67 -3.62
C PRO A 13 0.16 11.72 -2.30
N GLY A 14 0.68 10.57 -1.86
CA GLY A 14 1.45 10.46 -0.62
C GLY A 14 0.61 10.31 0.66
N SER A 15 -0.72 10.38 0.59
CA SER A 15 -1.62 10.16 1.73
C SER A 15 -2.75 9.19 1.36
N PHE A 16 -2.58 7.91 1.69
CA PHE A 16 -3.54 6.84 1.35
C PHE A 16 -4.87 6.91 2.11
N HIS A 17 -4.93 7.69 3.20
CA HIS A 17 -6.11 7.78 4.06
C HIS A 17 -6.96 9.02 3.82
N ARG A 18 -6.52 9.94 2.95
CA ARG A 18 -7.21 11.20 2.72
C ARG A 18 -7.71 11.27 1.28
N TYR A 19 -8.97 11.64 1.16
CA TYR A 19 -9.61 11.92 -0.12
C TYR A 19 -9.71 13.43 -0.30
N ALA A 20 -9.59 13.86 -1.55
CA ALA A 20 -9.82 15.22 -1.98
C ALA A 20 -11.08 15.27 -2.83
N LEU A 21 -11.76 16.41 -2.80
CA LEU A 21 -12.94 16.67 -3.59
C LEU A 21 -12.81 18.06 -4.20
N SER A 22 -13.09 18.19 -5.50
CA SER A 22 -13.18 19.51 -6.12
C SER A 22 -14.35 20.30 -5.52
N ALA A 23 -14.17 21.60 -5.30
CA ALA A 23 -15.21 22.50 -4.81
C ALA A 23 -16.49 22.48 -5.68
N ALA A 24 -16.37 22.19 -6.98
CA ALA A 24 -17.51 22.03 -7.88
C ALA A 24 -18.40 20.82 -7.55
N CYS A 25 -17.84 19.83 -6.85
CA CYS A 25 -18.52 18.62 -6.41
C CYS A 25 -18.79 18.62 -4.90
N GLU A 26 -18.54 19.73 -4.20
CA GLU A 26 -18.76 19.83 -2.76
C GLU A 26 -20.23 19.55 -2.42
N PRO A 27 -20.51 18.64 -1.46
CA PRO A 27 -21.88 18.41 -1.04
C PRO A 27 -22.47 19.69 -0.45
N SER A 28 -23.67 20.06 -0.89
CA SER A 28 -24.41 21.20 -0.31
C SER A 28 -24.72 20.94 1.17
N ALA A 29 -25.10 22.00 1.91
CA ALA A 29 -25.48 21.86 3.32
C ALA A 29 -26.61 20.81 3.50
N GLU A 30 -27.64 20.86 2.65
CA GLU A 30 -28.73 19.89 2.65
C GLU A 30 -28.26 18.46 2.33
N GLN A 31 -27.32 18.30 1.39
CA GLN A 31 -26.73 16.99 1.10
C GLN A 31 -25.88 16.47 2.26
N LYS A 32 -25.13 17.34 2.95
CA LYS A 32 -24.37 16.99 4.16
C LYS A 32 -25.32 16.53 5.26
N ASP A 33 -26.43 17.21 5.48
CA ASP A 33 -27.44 16.82 6.48
C ASP A 33 -28.06 15.46 6.15
N LEU A 34 -28.40 15.20 4.88
CA LEU A 34 -28.89 13.89 4.43
C LEU A 34 -27.86 12.77 4.64
N LEU A 35 -26.57 13.04 4.35
CA LEU A 35 -25.49 12.09 4.59
C LEU A 35 -25.31 11.78 6.08
N LEU A 36 -25.37 12.80 6.94
CA LEU A 36 -25.28 12.65 8.38
C LEU A 36 -26.48 11.87 8.94
N ALA A 37 -27.70 12.18 8.51
CA ALA A 37 -28.90 11.44 8.89
C ALA A 37 -28.78 9.96 8.48
N ARG A 38 -28.37 9.69 7.24
CA ARG A 38 -28.17 8.33 6.75
C ARG A 38 -27.09 7.58 7.54
N ARG A 39 -25.99 8.24 7.91
CA ARG A 39 -24.95 7.64 8.75
C ARG A 39 -25.51 7.27 10.13
N GLN A 40 -26.31 8.16 10.73
CA GLN A 40 -26.94 7.91 12.03
C GLN A 40 -27.91 6.73 11.98
N GLU A 41 -28.70 6.61 10.91
CA GLU A 41 -29.56 5.43 10.69
C GLU A 41 -28.75 4.13 10.64
N ILE A 42 -27.64 4.13 9.89
CA ILE A 42 -26.76 2.95 9.80
C ILE A 42 -26.14 2.64 11.17
N ASP A 43 -25.61 3.65 11.86
CA ASP A 43 -25.00 3.47 13.18
C ASP A 43 -26.01 2.92 14.20
N ALA A 44 -27.25 3.41 14.19
CA ALA A 44 -28.32 2.88 15.03
C ALA A 44 -28.70 1.43 14.66
N GLY A 45 -28.66 1.10 13.37
CA GLY A 45 -28.92 -0.26 12.87
C GLY A 45 -27.78 -1.26 13.13
N LEU A 46 -26.58 -0.79 13.49
CA LEU A 46 -25.40 -1.61 13.75
C LEU A 46 -25.11 -1.79 15.25
N ASP A 47 -26.01 -1.35 16.13
CA ASP A 47 -25.85 -1.50 17.57
C ASP A 47 -25.83 -2.98 18.00
N GLY A 48 -25.01 -3.31 18.99
CA GLY A 48 -24.70 -4.69 19.38
C GLY A 48 -25.92 -5.46 19.92
N CYS A 49 -26.00 -6.75 19.58
CA CYS A 49 -27.06 -7.64 20.04
C CYS A 49 -26.94 -7.93 21.54
N ASP A 50 -28.07 -7.91 22.23
CA ASP A 50 -28.13 -8.23 23.65
C ASP A 50 -27.98 -9.73 23.92
N GLU A 51 -27.53 -10.05 25.13
CA GLU A 51 -27.25 -11.42 25.55
C GLU A 51 -28.50 -12.32 25.55
N LEU A 52 -29.68 -11.76 25.84
CA LEU A 52 -30.92 -12.54 25.93
C LEU A 52 -31.32 -13.06 24.55
N THR A 53 -31.33 -12.18 23.55
CA THR A 53 -31.64 -12.55 22.16
C THR A 53 -30.64 -13.56 21.61
N ILE A 54 -29.33 -13.41 21.89
CA ILE A 54 -28.34 -14.40 21.46
C ILE A 54 -28.65 -15.77 22.07
N ARG A 55 -28.92 -15.84 23.38
CA ARG A 55 -29.23 -17.10 24.06
C ARG A 55 -30.49 -17.77 23.51
N GLU A 56 -31.51 -16.98 23.21
CA GLU A 56 -32.78 -17.47 22.66
C GLU A 56 -32.57 -18.10 21.28
N HIS A 57 -32.04 -17.33 20.32
CA HIS A 57 -31.92 -17.79 18.94
C HIS A 57 -30.86 -18.88 18.76
N VAL A 58 -29.72 -18.77 19.46
CA VAL A 58 -28.71 -19.85 19.46
C VAL A 58 -29.24 -21.09 20.18
N GLY A 59 -30.03 -20.91 21.24
CA GLY A 59 -30.69 -22.00 21.96
C GLY A 59 -31.61 -22.80 21.05
N ILE A 60 -32.53 -22.12 20.37
CA ILE A 60 -33.46 -22.71 19.39
C ILE A 60 -32.68 -23.43 18.28
N LEU A 61 -31.67 -22.77 17.70
CA LEU A 61 -30.85 -23.33 16.64
C LEU A 61 -30.17 -24.63 17.07
N ARG A 62 -29.56 -24.65 18.26
CA ARG A 62 -28.85 -25.81 18.79
C ARG A 62 -29.76 -26.91 19.32
N SER A 63 -31.01 -26.61 19.67
CA SER A 63 -32.01 -27.65 19.99
C SER A 63 -32.58 -28.32 18.76
N SER A 64 -32.61 -27.61 17.62
CA SER A 64 -33.21 -28.10 16.37
C SER A 64 -32.23 -28.84 15.45
N MET A 65 -30.92 -28.71 15.69
CA MET A 65 -29.87 -29.30 14.85
C MET A 65 -28.99 -30.27 15.64
N ALA A 66 -28.29 -31.18 14.95
CA ALA A 66 -27.40 -32.12 15.61
C ALA A 66 -26.24 -31.39 16.29
N THR A 67 -26.00 -31.70 17.57
CA THR A 67 -24.91 -31.15 18.36
C THR A 67 -24.08 -32.25 18.99
N ALA A 68 -22.78 -32.01 19.16
CA ALA A 68 -21.93 -32.92 19.92
C ALA A 68 -22.38 -32.92 21.40
N PRO A 69 -22.43 -34.09 22.06
CA PRO A 69 -22.72 -34.16 23.48
C PRO A 69 -21.60 -33.47 24.26
N LEU A 70 -21.97 -32.44 25.03
CA LEU A 70 -21.06 -31.68 25.88
C LEU A 70 -21.47 -31.86 27.34
N GLY A 71 -20.48 -31.96 28.23
CA GLY A 71 -20.71 -31.86 29.67
C GLY A 71 -21.26 -30.48 30.06
N GLU A 72 -21.87 -30.38 31.25
CA GLU A 72 -22.56 -29.16 31.70
C GLU A 72 -21.66 -27.92 31.69
N GLU A 73 -20.42 -28.04 32.17
CA GLU A 73 -19.45 -26.94 32.18
C GLU A 73 -19.02 -26.52 30.78
N ALA A 74 -18.80 -27.48 29.87
CA ALA A 74 -18.49 -27.19 28.48
C ALA A 74 -19.66 -26.49 27.77
N MET A 75 -20.90 -26.83 28.12
CA MET A 75 -22.09 -26.16 27.59
C MET A 75 -22.19 -24.70 28.08
N LYS A 76 -21.89 -24.44 29.36
CA LYS A 76 -21.85 -23.06 29.91
C LYS A 76 -20.79 -22.22 29.19
N LEU A 77 -19.60 -22.77 28.98
CA LEU A 77 -18.52 -22.11 28.25
C LEU A 77 -18.88 -21.86 26.78
N ALA A 78 -19.49 -22.85 26.12
CA ALA A 78 -19.95 -22.69 24.75
C ALA A 78 -20.96 -21.54 24.61
N LYS A 79 -21.95 -21.45 25.51
CA LYS A 79 -22.92 -20.34 25.54
C LYS A 79 -22.22 -18.98 25.66
N ARG A 80 -21.28 -18.85 26.60
CA ARG A 80 -20.48 -17.62 26.75
C ARG A 80 -19.67 -17.29 25.50
N GLY A 81 -19.13 -18.30 24.83
CA GLY A 81 -18.41 -18.15 23.56
C GLY A 81 -19.30 -17.55 22.47
N PHE A 82 -20.55 -18.02 22.34
CA PHE A 82 -21.51 -17.43 21.40
C PHE A 82 -21.81 -15.97 21.73
N ILE A 83 -22.06 -15.64 23.00
CA ILE A 83 -22.35 -14.27 23.43
C ILE A 83 -21.16 -13.34 23.14
N LEU A 84 -19.94 -13.76 23.46
CA LEU A 84 -18.74 -12.97 23.21
C LEU A 84 -18.53 -12.69 21.73
N VAL A 85 -18.78 -13.68 20.87
CA VAL A 85 -18.56 -13.56 19.43
C VAL A 85 -19.69 -12.80 18.76
N LEU A 86 -20.94 -13.03 19.18
CA LEU A 86 -22.13 -12.51 18.52
C LEU A 86 -22.58 -11.13 19.03
N GLY A 87 -22.22 -10.75 20.27
CA GLY A 87 -22.63 -9.46 20.87
C GLY A 87 -22.10 -8.22 20.16
N LYS A 88 -21.09 -8.36 19.29
CA LYS A 88 -20.58 -7.26 18.45
C LYS A 88 -21.36 -7.05 17.15
N TYR A 89 -22.29 -7.94 16.83
CA TYR A 89 -23.13 -7.86 15.64
C TYR A 89 -24.53 -7.41 16.04
N PRO A 90 -25.26 -6.74 15.14
CA PRO A 90 -26.58 -6.24 15.48
C PRO A 90 -27.63 -7.34 15.61
N THR A 91 -28.66 -7.05 16.41
CA THR A 91 -29.74 -8.00 16.73
C THR A 91 -30.35 -8.62 15.48
N TRP A 92 -30.74 -7.79 14.50
CA TRP A 92 -31.35 -8.27 13.26
C TRP A 92 -30.43 -9.23 12.49
N ALA A 93 -29.11 -9.01 12.51
CA ALA A 93 -28.14 -9.85 11.80
C ALA A 93 -27.97 -11.20 12.49
N VAL A 94 -27.96 -11.22 13.82
CA VAL A 94 -27.89 -12.47 14.60
C VAL A 94 -29.15 -13.33 14.39
N VAL A 95 -30.33 -12.69 14.43
CA VAL A 95 -31.63 -13.36 14.21
C VAL A 95 -31.69 -13.93 12.79
N GLU A 96 -31.38 -13.12 11.77
CA GLU A 96 -31.38 -13.55 10.37
C GLU A 96 -30.34 -14.65 10.13
N ALA A 97 -29.14 -14.55 10.73
CA ALA A 97 -28.14 -15.61 10.64
C ALA A 97 -28.67 -16.93 11.21
N ALA A 98 -29.28 -16.92 12.40
CA ALA A 98 -29.88 -18.10 13.00
C ALA A 98 -30.97 -18.72 12.09
N MET A 99 -31.84 -17.88 11.52
CA MET A 99 -32.87 -18.34 10.58
C MET A 99 -32.28 -18.95 9.31
N ARG A 100 -31.21 -18.38 8.75
CA ARG A 100 -30.52 -18.96 7.57
C ARG A 100 -29.95 -20.35 7.82
N PHE A 101 -29.45 -20.63 9.03
CA PHE A 101 -29.00 -21.98 9.38
C PHE A 101 -30.19 -22.94 9.58
N LEU A 102 -31.27 -22.49 10.23
CA LEU A 102 -32.49 -23.28 10.40
C LEU A 102 -33.14 -23.64 9.05
N ASP A 103 -33.21 -22.69 8.13
CA ASP A 103 -33.75 -22.87 6.77
C ASP A 103 -32.81 -23.66 5.85
N GLY A 104 -31.59 -23.97 6.31
CA GLY A 104 -30.57 -24.64 5.51
C GLY A 104 -30.04 -23.81 4.32
N ARG A 105 -30.15 -22.48 4.40
CA ARG A 105 -29.52 -21.52 3.47
C ARG A 105 -28.04 -21.26 3.81
N ALA A 106 -27.62 -21.61 5.02
CA ALA A 106 -26.25 -21.51 5.49
C ALA A 106 -25.78 -22.82 6.14
N GLY A 107 -24.45 -23.03 6.15
CA GLY A 107 -23.81 -24.18 6.78
C GLY A 107 -24.05 -25.52 6.10
N ASN A 108 -23.75 -26.60 6.82
CA ASN A 108 -23.87 -27.98 6.33
C ASN A 108 -25.26 -28.61 6.53
N LYS A 109 -26.23 -27.86 7.07
CA LYS A 109 -27.63 -28.26 7.29
C LYS A 109 -27.87 -29.45 8.22
N THR A 110 -26.82 -30.10 8.71
CA THR A 110 -26.90 -31.28 9.57
C THR A 110 -26.48 -30.96 10.99
N TYR A 111 -25.35 -30.27 11.14
CA TYR A 111 -24.77 -29.92 12.43
C TYR A 111 -25.05 -28.47 12.77
N ALA A 112 -25.29 -28.22 14.06
CA ALA A 112 -25.42 -26.85 14.54
C ALA A 112 -24.12 -26.08 14.29
N PRO A 113 -24.19 -24.82 13.84
CA PRO A 113 -23.00 -24.04 13.54
C PRO A 113 -22.22 -23.71 14.81
N THR A 114 -20.93 -23.45 14.61
CA THR A 114 -20.04 -22.83 15.57
C THR A 114 -20.29 -21.32 15.66
N ALA A 115 -19.82 -20.69 16.73
CA ALA A 115 -19.91 -19.23 16.87
C ALA A 115 -19.21 -18.49 15.72
N ALA A 116 -18.10 -19.05 15.20
CA ALA A 116 -17.35 -18.48 14.08
C ALA A 116 -18.14 -18.54 12.77
N GLU A 117 -18.81 -19.67 12.48
CA GLU A 117 -19.68 -19.80 11.29
C GLU A 117 -20.87 -18.84 11.34
N MET A 118 -21.50 -18.67 12.51
CA MET A 118 -22.55 -17.66 12.67
C MET A 118 -22.02 -16.23 12.46
N ALA A 119 -20.83 -15.94 12.97
CA ALA A 119 -20.19 -14.64 12.79
C ALA A 119 -19.82 -14.34 11.33
N GLU A 120 -19.48 -15.36 10.53
CA GLU A 120 -19.25 -15.21 9.09
C GLU A 120 -20.53 -14.77 8.38
N VAL A 121 -21.67 -15.41 8.68
CA VAL A 121 -22.96 -15.02 8.10
C VAL A 121 -23.35 -13.61 8.55
N CYS A 122 -23.16 -13.27 9.82
CA CYS A 122 -23.41 -11.92 10.32
C CYS A 122 -22.56 -10.86 9.59
N ARG A 123 -21.27 -11.14 9.34
CA ARG A 123 -20.38 -10.24 8.59
C ARG A 123 -20.88 -10.00 7.17
N GLY A 124 -21.34 -11.05 6.48
CA GLY A 124 -21.91 -10.92 5.14
C GLY A 124 -23.21 -10.12 5.11
N LEU A 125 -24.01 -10.19 6.17
CA LEU A 125 -25.26 -9.41 6.29
C LEU A 125 -24.98 -7.91 6.43
N ILE A 126 -24.05 -7.54 7.31
CA ILE A 126 -23.77 -6.12 7.61
C ILE A 126 -22.77 -5.47 6.65
N SER A 127 -22.19 -6.23 5.70
CA SER A 127 -21.08 -5.74 4.88
C SER A 127 -21.47 -4.54 4.01
N GLN A 128 -22.72 -4.54 3.51
CA GLN A 128 -23.21 -3.45 2.67
C GLN A 128 -23.40 -2.16 3.47
N ASP A 129 -23.94 -2.25 4.69
CA ASP A 129 -24.13 -1.11 5.58
C ASP A 129 -22.78 -0.51 6.02
N LEU A 130 -21.81 -1.37 6.37
CA LEU A 130 -20.45 -0.93 6.70
C LEU A 130 -19.76 -0.25 5.51
N ALA A 131 -19.94 -0.79 4.30
CA ALA A 131 -19.40 -0.18 3.08
C ALA A 131 -20.08 1.16 2.77
N GLU A 132 -21.40 1.26 2.97
CA GLU A 132 -22.14 2.52 2.82
C GLU A 132 -21.64 3.56 3.83
N ARG A 133 -21.54 3.21 5.11
CA ARG A 133 -20.98 4.07 6.16
C ARG A 133 -19.58 4.56 5.83
N ALA A 134 -18.71 3.67 5.36
CA ALA A 134 -17.35 4.03 4.96
C ALA A 134 -17.33 5.03 3.79
N ARG A 135 -18.19 4.84 2.78
CA ARG A 135 -18.35 5.79 1.66
C ARG A 135 -18.85 7.15 2.12
N ILE A 136 -19.82 7.17 3.04
CA ILE A 136 -20.35 8.42 3.61
C ILE A 136 -19.24 9.17 4.35
N ASN A 137 -18.49 8.50 5.22
CA ASN A 137 -17.37 9.13 5.93
C ASN A 137 -16.30 9.64 4.96
N ALA A 138 -15.95 8.88 3.92
CA ALA A 138 -15.00 9.33 2.91
C ALA A 138 -15.43 10.61 2.19
N ILE A 139 -16.74 10.81 1.97
CA ILE A 139 -17.28 12.05 1.39
C ILE A 139 -17.24 13.20 2.41
N LEU A 140 -17.66 12.94 3.66
CA LEU A 140 -17.75 13.97 4.70
C LEU A 140 -16.37 14.45 5.19
N ASP A 141 -15.38 13.55 5.19
CA ASP A 141 -14.01 13.82 5.63
C ASP A 141 -13.09 14.30 4.47
N ALA A 142 -13.63 14.43 3.25
CA ALA A 142 -12.86 14.82 2.08
C ALA A 142 -12.36 16.28 2.19
N GLU A 143 -11.08 16.50 1.85
CA GLU A 143 -10.51 17.83 1.76
C GLU A 143 -11.02 18.52 0.47
N VAL A 144 -11.69 19.67 0.63
CA VAL A 144 -12.20 20.43 -0.52
C VAL A 144 -11.11 21.34 -1.07
N TYR A 145 -10.74 21.13 -2.33
CA TYR A 145 -9.80 22.01 -3.03
C TYR A 145 -10.52 22.85 -4.09
N HIS A 146 -10.04 24.06 -4.28
CA HIS A 146 -10.57 24.99 -5.27
C HIS A 146 -9.74 24.90 -6.54
N GLN A 147 -10.39 24.70 -7.69
CA GLN A 147 -9.69 24.83 -8.96
C GLN A 147 -9.25 26.30 -9.15
N PRO A 148 -8.01 26.55 -9.58
CA PRO A 148 -7.55 27.92 -9.83
C PRO A 148 -8.45 28.60 -10.86
N SER A 149 -8.76 29.88 -10.64
CA SER A 149 -9.57 30.68 -11.56
C SER A 149 -8.90 30.77 -12.94
N GLU A 150 -9.62 31.21 -13.98
CA GLU A 150 -8.99 31.47 -15.28
C GLU A 150 -7.85 32.50 -15.19
N GLU A 151 -8.02 33.51 -14.33
CA GLU A 151 -6.98 34.51 -14.05
C GLU A 151 -5.75 33.88 -13.38
N ASP A 152 -5.96 33.01 -12.39
CA ASP A 152 -4.87 32.28 -11.73
C ASP A 152 -4.14 31.35 -12.72
N ARG A 153 -4.90 30.67 -13.58
CA ARG A 153 -4.33 29.79 -14.63
C ARG A 153 -3.49 30.60 -15.62
N ALA A 154 -3.96 31.78 -16.03
CA ALA A 154 -3.21 32.67 -16.90
C ALA A 154 -1.92 33.19 -16.22
N ALA A 155 -2.00 33.57 -14.94
CA ALA A 155 -0.86 34.00 -14.16
C ALA A 155 0.18 32.88 -13.96
N ILE A 156 -0.27 31.65 -13.69
CA ILE A 156 0.59 30.47 -13.57
C ILE A 156 1.25 30.15 -14.92
N ALA A 157 0.50 30.18 -16.02
CA ALA A 157 1.03 29.95 -17.36
C ALA A 157 2.10 30.99 -17.74
N ALA A 158 1.87 32.27 -17.40
CA ALA A 158 2.84 33.34 -17.61
C ALA A 158 4.12 33.12 -16.79
N ARG A 159 4.01 32.80 -15.49
CA ARG A 159 5.16 32.48 -14.63
C ARG A 159 5.92 31.25 -15.10
N HIS A 160 5.22 30.23 -15.57
CA HIS A 160 5.84 29.03 -16.13
C HIS A 160 6.60 29.34 -17.42
N ALA A 161 6.00 30.13 -18.32
CA ALA A 161 6.67 30.56 -19.54
C ALA A 161 7.95 31.37 -19.24
N GLU A 162 7.90 32.25 -18.24
CA GLU A 162 9.07 33.00 -17.77
C GLU A 162 10.15 32.08 -17.21
N PHE A 163 9.77 31.12 -16.36
CA PHE A 163 10.69 30.13 -15.81
C PHE A 163 11.38 29.30 -16.90
N VAL A 164 10.62 28.82 -17.89
CA VAL A 164 11.15 28.08 -19.04
C VAL A 164 12.11 28.95 -19.85
N ALA A 165 11.76 30.22 -20.09
CA ALA A 165 12.61 31.15 -20.80
C ALA A 165 13.92 31.43 -20.05
N GLN A 166 13.87 31.68 -18.74
CA GLN A 166 15.06 31.87 -17.90
C GLN A 166 15.96 30.63 -17.87
N THR A 167 15.36 29.44 -17.77
CA THR A 167 16.09 28.18 -17.75
C THR A 167 16.74 27.89 -19.12
N ALA A 168 16.03 28.14 -20.21
CA ALA A 168 16.57 28.02 -21.56
C ALA A 168 17.69 29.02 -21.84
N ALA A 169 17.58 30.27 -21.35
CA ALA A 169 18.62 31.28 -21.46
C ALA A 169 19.88 30.89 -20.67
N ARG A 170 19.73 30.36 -19.45
CA ARG A 170 20.85 29.80 -18.66
C ARG A 170 21.52 28.64 -19.37
N ALA A 171 20.75 27.73 -19.98
CA ALA A 171 21.30 26.62 -20.75
C ALA A 171 22.03 27.06 -22.02
N ARG A 172 21.68 28.21 -22.60
CA ARG A 172 22.35 28.82 -23.75
C ARG A 172 23.60 29.64 -23.39
N MET A 173 23.86 29.92 -22.12
CA MET A 173 25.11 30.58 -21.74
C MET A 173 26.27 29.63 -22.07
N PRO A 174 27.27 30.06 -22.85
CA PRO A 174 28.40 29.22 -23.19
C PRO A 174 29.13 28.89 -21.90
N THR A 175 29.12 27.60 -21.53
CA THR A 175 30.04 27.05 -20.54
C THR A 175 31.43 27.39 -21.05
N LYS A 176 32.15 28.31 -20.39
CA LYS A 176 33.53 28.58 -20.76
C LYS A 176 34.25 27.22 -20.75
N PRO A 177 34.99 26.86 -21.82
CA PRO A 177 35.76 25.63 -21.79
C PRO A 177 36.64 25.67 -20.55
N ALA A 178 36.64 24.56 -19.80
CA ALA A 178 37.47 24.43 -18.61
C ALA A 178 38.91 24.85 -18.97
N PRO A 179 39.60 25.62 -18.12
CA PRO A 179 40.97 26.04 -18.40
C PRO A 179 41.81 24.80 -18.72
N GLU A 180 42.50 24.82 -19.87
CA GLU A 180 43.34 23.70 -20.28
C GLU A 180 44.29 23.33 -19.14
N PRO A 181 44.39 22.04 -18.77
CA PRO A 181 45.29 21.62 -17.71
C PRO A 181 46.71 22.05 -18.08
N PRO A 182 47.50 22.62 -17.15
CA PRO A 182 48.85 23.04 -17.42
C PRO A 182 49.65 21.85 -17.97
N LYS A 183 50.32 22.05 -19.11
CA LYS A 183 51.16 21.02 -19.73
C LYS A 183 52.14 20.52 -18.67
N PRO A 184 52.23 19.21 -18.43
CA PRO A 184 53.13 18.69 -17.40
C PRO A 184 54.56 19.09 -17.76
N TYR A 185 55.19 19.84 -16.85
CA TYR A 185 56.60 20.18 -16.95
C TYR A 185 57.42 18.88 -16.86
N ARG A 186 58.03 18.48 -17.98
CA ARG A 186 58.99 17.37 -18.02
C ARG A 186 60.35 17.93 -17.62
N ASP A 187 60.82 17.56 -16.43
CA ASP A 187 62.18 17.88 -15.99
C ASP A 187 63.18 17.10 -16.88
N PRO A 188 64.07 17.78 -17.62
CA PRO A 188 65.07 17.12 -18.47
C PRO A 188 66.01 16.21 -17.68
N ARG A 189 66.29 16.50 -16.40
CA ARG A 189 67.15 15.64 -15.57
C ARG A 189 66.49 14.31 -15.24
N ALA A 190 65.17 14.31 -15.01
CA ALA A 190 64.41 13.09 -14.77
C ALA A 190 64.39 12.17 -16.00
N MET A 191 64.44 12.74 -17.22
CA MET A 191 64.52 11.97 -18.46
C MET A 191 65.90 11.33 -18.66
N GLU A 192 66.98 12.05 -18.33
CA GLU A 192 68.34 11.51 -18.38
C GLU A 192 68.54 10.39 -17.36
N GLU A 193 68.01 10.53 -16.14
CA GLU A 193 68.05 9.48 -15.13
C GLU A 193 67.26 8.24 -15.54
N LEU A 194 66.09 8.42 -16.18
CA LEU A 194 65.28 7.32 -16.68
C LEU A 194 66.01 6.58 -17.82
N ALA A 195 66.65 7.32 -18.72
CA ALA A 195 67.43 6.77 -19.82
C ALA A 195 68.68 6.01 -19.32
N ALA A 196 69.35 6.53 -18.29
CA ALA A 196 70.47 5.84 -17.66
C ALA A 196 70.03 4.54 -16.97
N ARG A 197 68.85 4.54 -16.32
CA ARG A 197 68.26 3.34 -15.72
C ARG A 197 67.87 2.28 -16.74
N THR A 198 67.25 2.66 -17.85
CA THR A 198 66.91 1.71 -18.91
C THR A 198 68.15 1.16 -19.60
N ALA A 199 69.19 1.97 -19.81
CA ALA A 199 70.47 1.50 -20.35
C ALA A 199 71.15 0.48 -19.43
N ARG A 200 71.13 0.68 -18.11
CA ARG A 200 71.66 -0.29 -17.14
C ARG A 200 70.89 -1.61 -17.18
N ARG A 201 69.55 -1.54 -17.19
CA ARG A 201 68.71 -2.75 -17.28
C ARG A 201 68.96 -3.52 -18.58
N GLN A 202 69.09 -2.83 -19.71
CA GLN A 202 69.42 -3.46 -20.99
C GLN A 202 70.83 -4.06 -21.01
N ALA A 203 71.80 -3.46 -20.31
CA ALA A 203 73.14 -4.02 -20.18
C ALA A 203 73.16 -5.27 -19.29
N GLU A 204 72.40 -5.26 -18.19
CA GLU A 204 72.19 -6.41 -17.31
C GLU A 204 71.51 -7.57 -18.07
N GLU A 205 70.43 -7.30 -18.81
CA GLU A 205 69.72 -8.30 -19.63
C GLU A 205 70.62 -8.89 -20.73
N ARG A 206 71.52 -8.08 -21.34
CA ARG A 206 72.50 -8.58 -22.31
C ARG A 206 73.62 -9.40 -21.67
N ALA A 207 74.03 -9.05 -20.45
CA ALA A 207 75.01 -9.83 -19.69
C ALA A 207 74.42 -11.18 -19.24
N GLU A 208 73.16 -11.21 -18.79
CA GLU A 208 72.42 -12.44 -18.49
C GLU A 208 72.23 -13.32 -19.74
N ALA A 209 71.90 -12.73 -20.88
CA ALA A 209 71.77 -13.47 -22.15
C ALA A 209 73.10 -14.05 -22.65
N ALA A 210 74.24 -13.42 -22.34
CA ALA A 210 75.57 -13.92 -22.71
C ALA A 210 76.14 -14.97 -21.74
N ALA A 211 75.56 -15.11 -20.54
CA ALA A 211 76.04 -16.02 -19.49
C ALA A 211 75.36 -17.41 -19.50
N THR A 212 74.48 -17.69 -20.46
CA THR A 212 73.78 -18.99 -20.59
C THR A 212 74.36 -19.82 -21.74
N PRO A 213 75.27 -20.78 -21.50
CA PRO A 213 75.78 -21.69 -22.53
C PRO A 213 74.83 -22.87 -22.79
N GLU A 214 74.64 -23.21 -24.06
CA GLU A 214 73.87 -24.34 -24.57
C GLU A 214 74.45 -25.70 -24.15
N ALA A 215 73.60 -26.55 -23.57
CA ALA A 215 73.66 -28.01 -23.62
C ALA A 215 72.24 -28.54 -23.30
N SER A 216 71.65 -29.56 -23.93
CA SER A 216 71.85 -30.35 -25.15
C SER A 216 70.71 -31.38 -25.08
N GLN A 217 69.96 -31.66 -26.15
CA GLN A 217 69.31 -32.97 -26.32
C GLN A 217 69.26 -33.37 -27.80
N THR A 218 70.27 -34.12 -28.20
CA THR A 218 70.21 -35.21 -29.20
C THR A 218 69.98 -36.51 -28.44
N GLU A 219 68.86 -37.18 -28.71
CA GLU A 219 68.55 -38.60 -28.49
C GLU A 219 67.60 -38.95 -29.66
N ASP A 220 67.71 -40.03 -30.42
CA ASP A 220 68.56 -41.21 -30.40
C ASP A 220 68.39 -41.91 -31.78
N ALA A 221 69.36 -42.71 -32.20
CA ALA A 221 69.27 -43.53 -33.41
C ALA A 221 69.77 -44.95 -33.14
N ALA A 222 68.85 -45.93 -33.18
CA ALA A 222 69.10 -47.34 -33.55
C ALA A 222 67.78 -48.09 -33.70
#